data_AF-A0A955X3B1-F1
#
_entry.id   AF-A0A955X3B1-F1
#
_cell.length_a   1.000
_cell.length_b   1.000
_cell.length_c   1.000
_cell.angle_alpha   90.00
_cell.angle_beta   90.00
_cell.angle_gamma   90.00
#
_symmetry.space_group_name_H-M   'P 1'
#
loop_
_entity.id
_entity.type
_entity.pdbx_description
1 polymer ?
#
loop_
_entity_poly.entity_id
_entity_poly.type
_entity_poly.pdbx_seq_one_letter_code
_entity_poly.pdbx_strand_id
1 'polypeptide(L)'
;MRRIILAITLAALAGCATPGAREQDHVPSLLPECETPEPESSPLAVIVGDLPLGAEDRARLIAAVTAELPAARAGYVLPANEVAAAEQLRAQRRLSADGPVCGQAPSLADILERSHPGLLLAVVRRFCWGRPTDGETSRSCAVEVTYRRAVGRSSTCLPRLVGDPTDGSPASLIASVSTLKRVGPAFRVGVLVGIAPVAVHWVHAHDPSVGLDSTLYESRSTLQSCLQSPGEVTLDLAWTISEVGTTSEVQATPAKNHLGEPVADVQACVGRVLRGLAWPCTRSGQPEQVRVQLTLRR
;
A
#
# COMPACT_ATOMS: atom_id res chain seq x y z
N MET A 1 -66.83 -10.39 -51.26
CA MET A 1 -66.54 -10.83 -52.64
C MET A 1 -65.17 -10.34 -53.06
N ARG A 2 -64.41 -11.22 -53.71
CA ARG A 2 -63.23 -10.99 -54.59
C ARG A 2 -61.88 -10.54 -53.99
N ARG A 3 -60.96 -11.52 -54.05
CA ARG A 3 -59.49 -11.43 -54.09
C ARG A 3 -58.99 -10.84 -55.41
N ILE A 4 -57.87 -10.11 -55.37
CA ILE A 4 -56.80 -9.98 -56.41
C ILE A 4 -55.54 -9.59 -55.59
N ILE A 5 -54.59 -10.45 -55.23
CA ILE A 5 -53.47 -11.07 -55.99
C ILE A 5 -52.79 -10.13 -56.99
N LEU A 6 -51.65 -9.56 -56.61
CA LEU A 6 -50.54 -9.42 -57.54
C LEU A 6 -49.21 -9.68 -56.82
N ALA A 7 -48.58 -10.77 -57.25
CA ALA A 7 -47.21 -11.13 -56.94
C ALA A 7 -46.30 -10.52 -58.03
N ILE A 8 -45.19 -9.91 -57.62
CA ILE A 8 -44.02 -9.78 -58.49
C ILE A 8 -42.80 -10.23 -57.67
N THR A 9 -42.32 -11.40 -58.08
CA THR A 9 -41.05 -12.01 -57.75
C THR A 9 -39.98 -11.32 -58.58
N LEU A 10 -38.87 -10.87 -57.97
CA LEU A 10 -37.63 -10.62 -58.69
C LEU A 10 -36.45 -11.13 -57.88
N ALA A 11 -35.58 -11.80 -58.62
CA ALA A 11 -34.65 -12.80 -58.17
C ALA A 11 -33.39 -12.24 -57.51
N ALA A 12 -32.75 -13.14 -56.78
CA ALA A 12 -31.45 -13.03 -56.15
C ALA A 12 -30.36 -12.47 -57.06
N LEU A 13 -29.49 -11.64 -56.49
CA LEU A 13 -28.05 -11.72 -56.70
C LEU A 13 -27.33 -11.40 -55.40
N ALA A 14 -26.48 -12.34 -55.00
CA ALA A 14 -25.64 -12.29 -53.84
C ALA A 14 -24.66 -11.10 -53.92
N GLY A 15 -24.73 -10.23 -52.91
CA GLY A 15 -23.69 -9.26 -52.59
C GLY A 15 -23.18 -9.55 -51.18
N CYS A 16 -22.21 -10.45 -51.06
CA CYS A 16 -21.40 -10.57 -49.84
C CYS A 16 -20.48 -9.34 -49.77
N ALA A 17 -20.80 -8.40 -48.89
CA ALA A 17 -19.82 -7.47 -48.34
C ALA A 17 -20.25 -7.20 -46.89
N THR A 18 -19.57 -7.86 -45.98
CA THR A 18 -19.75 -7.78 -44.53
C THR A 18 -19.48 -6.36 -44.01
N PRO A 19 -20.11 -6.00 -42.88
CA PRO A 19 -20.17 -4.66 -42.34
C PRO A 19 -18.83 -4.20 -41.74
N GLY A 20 -18.71 -2.88 -41.70
CA GLY A 20 -17.53 -2.11 -41.31
C GLY A 20 -16.71 -2.70 -40.18
N ALA A 21 -15.40 -2.70 -40.42
CA ALA A 21 -14.37 -2.77 -39.41
C ALA A 21 -14.74 -1.79 -38.28
N ARG A 22 -15.17 -2.35 -37.15
CA ARG A 22 -15.10 -1.62 -35.88
C ARG A 22 -13.63 -1.38 -35.62
N GLU A 23 -13.23 -0.13 -35.82
CA GLU A 23 -12.04 0.46 -35.24
C GLU A 23 -12.06 0.08 -33.75
N GLN A 24 -11.26 -0.93 -33.42
CA GLN A 24 -10.98 -1.23 -32.02
C GLN A 24 -10.16 -0.04 -31.57
N ASP A 25 -10.83 0.92 -30.92
CA ASP A 25 -10.18 1.88 -30.05
C ASP A 25 -9.26 1.06 -29.14
N HIS A 26 -7.97 1.08 -29.46
CA HIS A 26 -6.93 0.64 -28.57
C HIS A 26 -7.04 1.52 -27.34
N VAL A 27 -7.81 1.09 -26.35
CA VAL A 27 -7.67 1.58 -24.99
C VAL A 27 -6.22 1.29 -24.64
N PRO A 28 -5.34 2.31 -24.54
CA PRO A 28 -3.97 2.06 -24.13
C PRO A 28 -4.06 1.34 -22.79
N SER A 29 -3.41 0.18 -22.68
CA SER A 29 -3.31 -0.51 -21.39
C SER A 29 -2.67 0.48 -20.41
N LEU A 30 -3.49 1.07 -19.54
CA LEU A 30 -3.05 1.97 -18.46
C LEU A 30 -2.27 1.22 -17.36
N LEU A 31 -2.02 -0.07 -17.56
CA LEU A 31 -1.14 -0.84 -16.70
C LEU A 31 0.29 -0.63 -17.20
N PRO A 32 1.18 -0.03 -16.39
CA PRO A 32 2.58 0.11 -16.78
C PRO A 32 3.14 -1.26 -17.15
N GLU A 33 3.70 -1.37 -18.35
CA GLU A 33 4.42 -2.56 -18.79
C GLU A 33 5.51 -2.86 -17.75
N CYS A 34 5.47 -4.08 -17.21
CA CYS A 34 6.38 -4.50 -16.16
C CYS A 34 7.76 -4.82 -16.77
N GLU A 35 8.51 -3.80 -17.16
CA GLU A 35 9.90 -3.96 -17.64
C GLU A 35 10.88 -3.97 -16.46
N THR A 36 11.10 -5.15 -15.87
CA THR A 36 12.41 -5.84 -15.79
C THR A 36 12.27 -7.05 -14.87
N PRO A 37 12.74 -8.25 -15.27
CA PRO A 37 12.93 -9.34 -14.33
C PRO A 37 13.89 -8.86 -13.24
N GLU A 38 13.50 -9.01 -11.98
CA GLU A 38 14.35 -8.63 -10.84
C GLU A 38 15.73 -9.28 -10.98
N PRO A 39 16.81 -8.61 -10.56
CA PRO A 39 18.08 -9.30 -10.41
C PRO A 39 17.85 -10.42 -9.39
N GLU A 40 18.01 -11.66 -9.86
CA GLU A 40 17.81 -12.89 -9.07
C GLU A 40 18.68 -12.94 -7.80
N SER A 41 19.64 -12.01 -7.68
CA SER A 41 20.60 -11.84 -6.61
C SER A 41 20.23 -10.82 -5.53
N SER A 42 19.04 -10.21 -5.56
CA SER A 42 18.65 -9.26 -4.52
C SER A 42 18.42 -10.00 -3.19
N PRO A 43 18.96 -9.49 -2.05
CA PRO A 43 18.65 -10.08 -0.75
C PRO A 43 17.15 -10.01 -0.48
N LEU A 44 16.64 -10.98 0.28
CA LEU A 44 15.23 -11.12 0.60
C LEU A 44 15.02 -11.28 2.11
N ALA A 45 14.19 -10.43 2.71
CA ALA A 45 13.72 -10.64 4.07
C ALA A 45 12.26 -11.08 4.06
N VAL A 46 11.93 -12.15 4.78
CA VAL A 46 10.55 -12.56 5.03
C VAL A 46 10.07 -11.90 6.31
N ILE A 47 9.07 -11.02 6.20
CA ILE A 47 8.50 -10.27 7.32
C ILE A 47 7.07 -10.75 7.55
N VAL A 48 6.80 -11.28 8.74
CA VAL A 48 5.44 -11.58 9.18
C VAL A 48 4.82 -10.33 9.80
N GLY A 49 3.81 -9.76 9.14
CA GLY A 49 3.11 -8.54 9.56
C GLY A 49 1.82 -8.84 10.33
N ASP A 50 1.63 -8.18 11.47
CA ASP A 50 0.42 -8.12 12.32
C ASP A 50 -0.42 -9.41 12.39
N LEU A 51 0.25 -10.55 12.52
CA LEU A 51 -0.38 -11.82 12.87
C LEU A 51 -0.20 -12.07 14.38
N PRO A 52 -1.26 -12.45 15.12
CA PRO A 52 -1.16 -12.78 16.53
C PRO A 52 -0.55 -14.18 16.72
N LEU A 53 0.69 -14.36 16.28
CA LEU A 53 1.44 -15.62 16.36
C LEU A 53 2.46 -15.56 17.49
N GLY A 54 2.63 -16.68 18.20
CA GLY A 54 3.79 -16.88 19.06
C GLY A 54 5.09 -16.98 18.26
N ALA A 55 6.23 -16.88 18.94
CA ALA A 55 7.55 -16.92 18.29
C ALA A 55 7.79 -18.20 17.48
N GLU A 56 7.33 -19.36 17.99
CA GLU A 56 7.46 -20.65 17.32
C GLU A 56 6.65 -20.72 16.02
N ASP A 57 5.35 -20.40 16.06
CA ASP A 57 4.50 -20.40 14.87
C ASP A 57 4.95 -19.36 13.85
N ARG A 58 5.47 -18.21 14.30
CA ARG A 58 6.08 -17.21 13.43
C ARG A 58 7.29 -17.79 12.70
N ALA A 59 8.19 -18.47 13.41
CA ALA A 59 9.37 -19.11 12.80
C ALA A 59 8.95 -20.20 11.79
N ARG A 60 7.94 -21.01 12.13
CA ARG A 60 7.37 -22.02 11.22
C ARG A 60 6.76 -21.41 9.97
N LEU A 61 6.03 -20.30 10.10
CA LEU A 61 5.46 -19.58 8.96
C LEU A 61 6.54 -18.99 8.04
N ILE A 62 7.60 -18.40 8.62
CA ILE A 62 8.75 -17.89 7.85
C ILE A 62 9.43 -19.03 7.08
N ALA A 63 9.67 -20.16 7.75
CA ALA A 63 10.27 -21.34 7.12
C ALA A 63 9.41 -21.89 5.99
N ALA A 64 8.09 -21.97 6.18
CA ALA A 64 7.16 -22.41 5.14
C ALA A 64 7.19 -21.47 3.92
N VAL A 65 7.13 -20.15 4.13
CA VAL A 65 7.19 -19.18 3.01
C VAL A 65 8.54 -19.24 2.30
N THR A 66 9.62 -19.44 3.05
CA THR A 66 10.97 -19.58 2.50
C THR A 66 11.11 -20.83 1.64
N ALA A 67 10.49 -21.94 2.04
CA ALA A 67 10.51 -23.20 1.28
C ALA A 67 9.78 -23.09 -0.07
N GLU A 68 8.78 -22.22 -0.18
CA GLU A 68 8.05 -21.94 -1.42
C GLU A 68 8.79 -20.99 -2.38
N LEU A 69 9.92 -20.42 -1.96
CA LEU A 69 10.71 -19.56 -2.83
C LEU A 69 11.39 -20.38 -3.93
N PRO A 70 11.53 -19.85 -5.16
CA PRO A 70 12.33 -20.50 -6.19
C PRO A 70 13.75 -20.80 -5.68
N ALA A 71 14.31 -21.95 -6.02
CA ALA A 71 15.64 -22.38 -5.55
C ALA A 71 16.74 -21.34 -5.79
N ALA A 72 16.66 -20.58 -6.90
CA ALA A 72 17.55 -19.47 -7.21
C ALA A 72 17.57 -18.35 -6.14
N ARG A 73 16.50 -18.22 -5.32
CA ARG A 73 16.36 -17.21 -4.27
C ARG A 73 16.64 -17.71 -2.87
N ALA A 74 16.67 -19.02 -2.64
CA ALA A 74 16.86 -19.58 -1.30
C ALA A 74 18.19 -19.14 -0.66
N GLY A 75 19.24 -18.95 -1.47
CA GLY A 75 20.55 -18.48 -1.01
C GLY A 75 20.63 -16.99 -0.67
N TYR A 76 19.57 -16.22 -0.94
CA TYR A 76 19.54 -14.76 -0.72
C TYR A 76 18.59 -14.36 0.42
N VAL A 77 18.03 -15.33 1.14
CA VAL A 77 17.17 -15.05 2.30
C VAL A 77 18.03 -14.62 3.48
N LEU A 78 17.72 -13.45 4.05
CA LEU A 78 18.43 -12.95 5.23
C LEU A 78 18.29 -13.93 6.40
N PRO A 79 19.36 -14.18 7.15
CA PRO A 79 19.32 -15.10 8.28
C PRO A 79 18.49 -14.50 9.43
N ALA A 80 17.85 -15.38 10.22
CA ALA A 80 16.87 -14.96 11.23
C ALA A 80 17.45 -14.02 12.32
N ASN A 81 18.74 -14.16 12.64
CA ASN A 81 19.43 -13.30 13.60
C ASN A 81 19.58 -11.86 13.11
N GLU A 82 19.74 -11.62 11.80
CA GLU A 82 19.80 -10.26 11.24
C GLU A 82 18.42 -9.58 11.31
N VAL A 83 17.36 -10.31 10.97
CA VAL A 83 15.98 -9.81 11.12
C VAL A 83 15.66 -9.52 12.59
N ALA A 84 16.04 -10.40 13.52
CA ALA A 84 15.85 -10.20 14.95
C ALA A 84 16.62 -8.98 15.49
N ALA A 85 17.87 -8.77 15.04
CA ALA A 85 18.65 -7.59 15.39
C ALA A 85 17.97 -6.30 14.89
N ALA A 86 17.43 -6.31 13.66
CA ALA A 86 16.69 -5.18 13.12
C ALA A 86 15.37 -4.94 13.88
N GLU A 87 14.67 -5.98 14.32
CA GLU A 87 13.50 -5.86 15.20
C GLU A 87 13.85 -5.25 16.56
N GLN A 88 15.00 -5.60 17.12
CA GLN A 88 15.51 -5.00 18.35
C GLN A 88 15.79 -3.50 18.18
N LEU A 89 16.42 -3.10 17.07
CA LEU A 89 16.64 -1.68 16.74
C LEU A 89 15.31 -0.93 16.59
N ARG A 90 14.33 -1.54 15.90
CA ARG A 90 12.97 -0.98 15.78
C ARG A 90 12.32 -0.77 17.15
N ALA A 91 12.40 -1.77 18.04
CA ALA A 91 11.86 -1.69 19.40
C ALA A 91 12.54 -0.58 20.23
N GLN A 92 13.83 -0.34 20.01
CA GLN A 92 14.59 0.75 20.61
C GLN A 92 14.37 2.11 19.92
N ARG A 93 13.55 2.16 18.86
CA ARG A 93 13.32 3.32 18.00
C ARG A 93 14.62 3.88 17.40
N ARG A 94 15.51 3.02 16.92
CA ARG A 94 16.78 3.41 16.28
C ARG A 94 16.89 2.84 14.87
N LEU A 95 17.54 3.57 13.97
CA LEU A 95 17.88 3.08 12.62
C LEU A 95 19.17 2.24 12.58
N SER A 96 20.07 2.43 13.56
CA SER A 96 21.34 1.73 13.70
C SER A 96 21.71 1.66 15.18
N ALA A 97 22.61 0.75 15.57
CA ALA A 97 23.00 0.55 16.96
C ALA A 97 23.47 1.86 17.65
N ASP A 98 24.30 2.64 16.95
CA ASP A 98 24.83 3.91 17.44
C ASP A 98 23.99 5.14 17.00
N GLY A 99 22.87 4.92 16.29
CA GLY A 99 22.02 5.99 15.77
C GLY A 99 21.14 6.62 16.86
N PRO A 100 20.58 7.83 16.64
CA PRO A 100 19.72 8.49 17.63
C PRO A 100 18.41 7.72 17.87
N VAL A 101 17.75 8.03 18.99
CA VAL A 101 16.38 7.55 19.27
C VAL A 101 15.38 8.44 18.53
N CYS A 102 14.69 7.85 17.55
CA CYS A 102 13.71 8.49 16.69
C CYS A 102 12.41 8.80 17.43
N GLY A 103 11.67 9.81 16.99
CA GLY A 103 10.32 10.17 17.45
C GLY A 103 9.29 9.04 17.28
N GLN A 104 9.44 8.22 16.24
CA GLN A 104 8.66 7.01 15.99
C GLN A 104 9.61 5.88 15.64
N ALA A 105 9.21 4.64 15.93
CA ALA A 105 10.00 3.48 15.53
C ALA A 105 10.14 3.45 14.00
N PRO A 106 11.36 3.38 13.45
CA PRO A 106 11.55 3.23 12.01
C PRO A 106 10.96 1.91 11.53
N SER A 107 10.60 1.83 10.25
CA SER A 107 10.09 0.58 9.71
C SER A 107 11.19 -0.48 9.67
N LEU A 108 10.82 -1.76 9.81
CA LEU A 108 11.78 -2.86 9.69
C LEU A 108 12.46 -2.87 8.32
N ALA A 109 11.75 -2.43 7.28
CA ALA A 109 12.27 -2.26 5.92
C ALA A 109 13.44 -1.28 5.88
N ASP A 110 13.28 -0.11 6.51
CA ASP A 110 14.30 0.94 6.51
C ASP A 110 15.57 0.53 7.25
N ILE A 111 15.42 -0.20 8.36
CA ILE A 111 16.56 -0.70 9.14
C ILE A 111 17.34 -1.74 8.33
N LEU A 112 16.64 -2.71 7.72
CA LEU A 112 17.29 -3.77 6.96
C LEU A 112 17.94 -3.26 5.66
N GLU A 113 17.29 -2.33 4.94
CA GLU A 113 17.85 -1.75 3.70
C GLU A 113 19.21 -1.09 3.94
N ARG A 114 19.44 -0.46 5.10
CA ARG A 114 20.73 0.17 5.40
C ARG A 114 21.89 -0.82 5.36
N SER A 115 21.65 -2.05 5.76
CA SER A 115 22.66 -3.12 5.76
C SER A 115 22.63 -3.93 4.45
N HIS A 116 21.51 -3.92 3.74
CA HIS A 116 21.28 -4.68 2.52
C HIS A 116 20.63 -3.81 1.43
N PRO A 117 21.39 -2.98 0.70
CA PRO A 117 20.83 -2.15 -0.37
C PRO A 117 20.12 -2.98 -1.45
N GLY A 118 18.94 -2.54 -1.88
CA GLY A 118 18.12 -3.24 -2.87
C GLY A 118 17.31 -4.41 -2.31
N LEU A 119 17.12 -4.46 -0.99
CA LEU A 119 16.41 -5.53 -0.30
C LEU A 119 14.97 -5.67 -0.81
N LEU A 120 14.60 -6.93 -1.06
CA LEU A 120 13.22 -7.33 -1.26
C LEU A 120 12.63 -7.81 0.05
N LEU A 121 11.35 -7.49 0.24
CA LEU A 121 10.59 -7.86 1.42
C LEU A 121 9.42 -8.73 0.98
N ALA A 122 9.37 -9.96 1.47
CA ALA A 122 8.17 -10.80 1.41
C ALA A 122 7.35 -10.54 2.67
N VAL A 123 6.32 -9.69 2.55
CA VAL A 123 5.43 -9.34 3.65
C VAL A 123 4.28 -10.34 3.69
N VAL A 124 4.29 -11.18 4.72
CA VAL A 124 3.27 -12.18 5.02
C VAL A 124 2.21 -11.56 5.91
N ARG A 125 0.95 -11.56 5.49
CA ARG A 125 -0.17 -11.04 6.27
C ARG A 125 -1.40 -11.94 6.15
N ARG A 126 -2.34 -11.76 7.07
CA ARG A 126 -3.67 -12.39 6.97
C ARG A 126 -4.58 -11.46 6.19
N PHE A 127 -5.13 -11.98 5.10
CA PHE A 127 -6.10 -11.30 4.27
C PHE A 127 -7.47 -11.93 4.50
N CYS A 128 -8.43 -11.17 5.04
CA CYS A 128 -9.80 -11.66 5.27
C CYS A 128 -10.79 -10.95 4.36
N TRP A 129 -11.73 -11.70 3.79
CA TRP A 129 -12.82 -11.23 2.96
C TRP A 129 -14.14 -11.91 3.35
N GLY A 130 -15.25 -11.30 2.94
CA GLY A 130 -16.60 -11.73 3.28
C GLY A 130 -17.52 -10.52 3.39
N ARG A 131 -18.79 -10.68 3.03
CA ARG A 131 -19.80 -9.64 3.27
C ARG A 131 -20.42 -9.89 4.64
N PRO A 132 -20.76 -8.85 5.42
CA PRO A 132 -21.74 -9.02 6.47
C PRO A 132 -23.07 -9.36 5.79
N THR A 133 -23.43 -10.65 5.78
CA THR A 133 -24.74 -11.13 5.36
C THR A 133 -25.57 -11.41 6.61
N ASP A 134 -26.70 -10.71 6.73
CA ASP A 134 -27.85 -10.96 7.62
C ASP A 134 -27.57 -11.83 8.87
N GLY A 135 -26.74 -11.31 9.78
CA GLY A 135 -26.55 -11.87 11.12
C GLY A 135 -25.43 -12.91 11.28
N GLU A 136 -24.82 -13.40 10.20
CA GLU A 136 -23.69 -14.34 10.27
C GLU A 136 -22.50 -13.82 9.46
N THR A 137 -21.48 -13.31 10.16
CA THR A 137 -20.23 -12.88 9.53
C THR A 137 -19.38 -14.11 9.19
N SER A 138 -19.64 -14.75 8.05
CA SER A 138 -18.70 -15.68 7.44
C SER A 138 -17.51 -14.90 6.87
N ARG A 139 -16.51 -14.64 7.72
CA ARG A 139 -15.20 -14.14 7.27
C ARG A 139 -14.36 -15.33 6.84
N SER A 140 -14.03 -15.38 5.55
CA SER A 140 -12.97 -16.24 5.03
C SER A 140 -11.65 -15.50 5.12
N CYS A 141 -10.60 -16.13 5.66
CA CYS A 141 -9.27 -15.55 5.73
C CYS A 141 -8.28 -16.42 4.97
N ALA A 142 -7.21 -15.86 4.41
CA ALA A 142 -6.09 -16.62 3.88
C ALA A 142 -4.77 -15.94 4.22
N VAL A 143 -3.67 -16.69 4.03
CA VAL A 143 -2.33 -16.09 4.00
C VAL A 143 -2.13 -15.40 2.66
N GLU A 144 -1.59 -14.19 2.75
CA GLU A 144 -1.15 -13.40 1.61
C GLU A 144 0.33 -13.06 1.77
N VAL A 145 1.10 -13.28 0.72
CA VAL A 145 2.49 -12.83 0.62
C VAL A 145 2.57 -11.78 -0.47
N THR A 146 2.95 -10.57 -0.08
CA THR A 146 3.20 -9.46 -1.00
C THR A 146 4.68 -9.15 -1.03
N TYR A 147 5.23 -8.97 -2.23
CA TYR A 147 6.62 -8.60 -2.40
C TYR A 147 6.72 -7.10 -2.62
N ARG A 148 7.67 -6.45 -1.95
CA ARG A 148 7.99 -5.04 -2.15
C ARG A 148 9.48 -4.78 -1.95
N ARG A 149 10.02 -3.76 -2.61
CA ARG A 149 11.34 -3.23 -2.26
C ARG A 149 11.26 -2.52 -0.92
N ALA A 150 12.32 -2.58 -0.13
CA ALA A 150 12.38 -1.84 1.13
C ALA A 150 12.37 -0.32 0.90
N VAL A 151 12.84 0.14 -0.27
CA VAL A 151 12.77 1.54 -0.71
C VAL A 151 12.00 1.66 -2.02
N GLY A 152 11.22 2.72 -2.14
CA GLY A 152 10.53 3.09 -3.36
C GLY A 152 9.07 2.61 -3.40
N ARG A 153 8.29 3.26 -4.26
CA ARG A 153 6.82 3.11 -4.31
C ARG A 153 6.34 2.00 -5.25
N SER A 154 7.21 1.39 -6.04
CA SER A 154 6.78 0.43 -7.06
C SER A 154 6.66 -0.99 -6.50
N SER A 155 5.50 -1.28 -5.89
CA SER A 155 5.04 -2.65 -5.68
C SER A 155 4.26 -3.19 -6.89
N THR A 156 4.07 -2.38 -7.93
CA THR A 156 3.17 -2.63 -9.06
C THR A 156 3.64 -3.76 -9.98
N CYS A 157 4.91 -4.17 -9.89
CA CYS A 157 5.50 -5.21 -10.73
C CYS A 157 5.88 -6.48 -9.96
N LEU A 158 5.58 -6.54 -8.66
CA LEU A 158 6.02 -7.63 -7.80
C LEU A 158 4.89 -8.65 -7.58
N PRO A 159 5.21 -9.95 -7.50
CA PRO A 159 4.20 -10.97 -7.38
C PRO A 159 3.40 -10.77 -6.09
N ARG A 160 2.12 -11.11 -6.18
CA ARG A 160 1.24 -11.26 -5.04
C ARG A 160 0.79 -12.72 -5.00
N LEU A 161 0.99 -13.36 -3.87
CA LEU A 161 0.61 -14.74 -3.66
C LEU A 161 -0.47 -14.82 -2.60
N VAL A 162 -1.50 -15.63 -2.83
CA VAL A 162 -2.60 -15.85 -1.88
C VAL A 162 -2.83 -17.35 -1.77
N GLY A 163 -2.93 -17.84 -0.54
CA GLY A 163 -3.22 -19.24 -0.24
C GLY A 163 -4.71 -19.54 -0.24
N ASP A 164 -5.05 -20.81 -0.02
CA ASP A 164 -6.44 -21.23 0.15
C ASP A 164 -7.04 -20.66 1.46
N PRO A 165 -8.38 -20.56 1.55
CA PRO A 165 -9.05 -20.09 2.76
C PRO A 165 -8.70 -20.92 4.01
N THR A 166 -8.72 -20.24 5.15
CA THR A 166 -8.29 -20.72 6.46
C THR A 166 -9.33 -20.32 7.51
N ASP A 167 -9.40 -21.09 8.58
CA ASP A 167 -10.15 -20.74 9.80
C ASP A 167 -9.43 -19.66 10.64
N GLY A 168 -8.24 -19.23 10.23
CA GLY A 168 -7.43 -18.23 10.89
C GLY A 168 -6.58 -18.74 12.07
N SER A 169 -6.63 -20.05 12.38
CA SER A 169 -5.71 -20.66 13.34
C SER A 169 -4.26 -20.64 12.82
N PRO A 170 -3.24 -20.59 13.70
CA PRO A 170 -1.84 -20.63 13.29
C PRO A 170 -1.50 -21.81 12.37
N ALA A 171 -2.01 -23.01 12.71
CA ALA A 171 -1.76 -24.22 11.94
C ALA A 171 -2.36 -24.15 10.53
N SER A 172 -3.59 -23.67 10.37
CA SER A 172 -4.21 -23.54 9.05
C SER A 172 -3.57 -22.44 8.20
N LEU A 173 -3.13 -21.33 8.82
CA LEU A 173 -2.36 -20.29 8.15
C LEU A 173 -1.05 -20.87 7.60
N ILE A 174 -0.28 -21.57 8.42
CA ILE A 174 0.99 -22.20 7.98
C ILE A 174 0.72 -23.21 6.86
N ALA A 175 -0.32 -24.05 6.99
CA ALA A 175 -0.68 -25.02 5.96
C ALA A 175 -1.10 -24.36 4.62
N SER A 176 -1.74 -23.20 4.67
CA SER A 176 -2.15 -22.48 3.45
C SER A 176 -0.96 -21.96 2.63
N VAL A 177 0.25 -21.90 3.20
CA VAL A 177 1.45 -21.46 2.48
C VAL A 177 1.79 -22.38 1.29
N SER A 178 1.63 -23.70 1.44
CA SER A 178 1.89 -24.65 0.35
C SER A 178 0.86 -24.59 -0.79
N THR A 179 -0.17 -23.75 -0.63
CA THR A 179 -1.23 -23.53 -1.61
C THR A 179 -1.15 -22.16 -2.27
N LEU A 180 -0.10 -21.38 -1.96
CA LEU A 180 0.12 -20.04 -2.49
C LEU A 180 0.10 -20.04 -4.01
N LYS A 181 -0.84 -19.31 -4.59
CA LYS A 181 -0.96 -19.12 -6.04
C LYS A 181 -0.70 -17.66 -6.39
N ARG A 182 -0.04 -17.43 -7.52
CA ARG A 182 0.13 -16.08 -8.05
C ARG A 182 -1.23 -15.54 -8.45
N VAL A 183 -1.55 -14.36 -7.93
CA VAL A 183 -2.80 -13.67 -8.24
C VAL A 183 -2.49 -12.46 -9.09
N GLY A 184 -3.17 -12.33 -10.23
CA GLY A 184 -3.00 -11.20 -11.13
C GLY A 184 -3.41 -9.86 -10.49
N PRO A 185 -2.98 -8.72 -11.06
CA PRO A 185 -3.29 -7.38 -10.54
C PRO A 185 -4.80 -7.08 -10.46
N ALA A 186 -5.63 -7.82 -11.22
CA ALA A 186 -7.08 -7.71 -11.21
C ALA A 186 -7.76 -8.21 -9.92
N PHE A 187 -7.08 -8.97 -9.06
CA PHE A 187 -7.62 -9.37 -7.75
C PHE A 187 -7.43 -8.25 -6.71
N ARG A 188 -7.70 -7.01 -7.11
CA ARG A 188 -8.05 -5.96 -6.15
C ARG A 188 -9.51 -6.23 -5.78
N VAL A 189 -9.72 -7.09 -4.78
CA VAL A 189 -11.01 -7.19 -4.08
C VAL A 189 -11.48 -5.77 -3.85
N GLY A 190 -12.66 -5.44 -4.40
CA GLY A 190 -13.20 -4.10 -4.47
C GLY A 190 -13.14 -3.40 -3.13
N VAL A 191 -12.04 -2.70 -2.89
CA VAL A 191 -12.01 -1.59 -1.96
C VAL A 191 -12.90 -0.59 -2.65
N LEU A 192 -14.15 -0.51 -2.21
CA LEU A 192 -14.99 0.65 -2.46
C LEU A 192 -14.10 1.85 -2.17
N VAL A 193 -13.72 2.59 -3.21
CA VAL A 193 -13.14 3.92 -3.08
C VAL A 193 -14.25 4.79 -2.52
N GLY A 194 -14.53 4.61 -1.23
CA GLY A 194 -15.18 5.63 -0.44
C GLY A 194 -14.25 6.83 -0.52
N ILE A 195 -14.81 7.98 -0.88
CA ILE A 195 -14.07 9.23 -0.95
C ILE A 195 -13.43 9.41 0.44
N ALA A 196 -12.11 9.30 0.51
CA ALA A 196 -11.43 9.26 1.79
C ALA A 196 -11.62 10.63 2.48
N PRO A 197 -12.03 10.67 3.75
CA PRO A 197 -12.23 11.93 4.48
C PRO A 197 -10.91 12.69 4.74
N VAL A 198 -9.76 12.07 4.46
CA VAL A 198 -8.47 12.74 4.31
C VAL A 198 -7.84 12.23 3.02
N ALA A 199 -7.46 13.14 2.12
CA ALA A 199 -6.66 12.82 0.95
C ALA A 199 -5.33 13.59 1.02
N VAL A 200 -4.23 12.88 0.78
CA VAL A 200 -2.87 13.44 0.78
C VAL A 200 -2.36 13.38 -0.65
N HIS A 201 -2.16 14.56 -1.23
CA HIS A 201 -1.57 14.73 -2.54
C HIS A 201 -0.12 15.18 -2.39
N TRP A 202 0.77 14.50 -3.09
CA TRP A 202 2.20 14.74 -2.99
C TRP A 202 2.60 15.85 -3.95
N VAL A 203 3.21 16.91 -3.41
CA VAL A 203 3.70 18.01 -4.25
C VAL A 203 5.12 17.70 -4.72
N HIS A 204 5.96 17.03 -3.89
CA HIS A 204 7.35 16.65 -4.23
C HIS A 204 7.64 15.18 -3.83
N ALA A 205 8.66 14.58 -4.47
CA ALA A 205 9.22 13.31 -4.03
C ALA A 205 9.93 13.52 -2.67
N HIS A 206 9.62 12.68 -1.70
CA HIS A 206 10.22 12.66 -0.36
C HIS A 206 10.91 11.30 -0.15
N ASP A 207 11.76 11.20 0.88
CA ASP A 207 12.28 9.92 1.32
C ASP A 207 11.13 9.07 1.87
N PRO A 208 10.77 7.94 1.23
CA PRO A 208 9.67 7.11 1.71
C PRO A 208 9.90 6.56 3.13
N SER A 209 11.14 6.56 3.64
CA SER A 209 11.48 6.11 4.99
C SER A 209 10.88 6.96 6.10
N VAL A 210 10.50 8.21 5.81
CA VAL A 210 9.80 9.07 6.77
C VAL A 210 8.39 8.57 7.09
N GLY A 211 7.85 7.62 6.31
CA GLY A 211 6.60 6.93 6.65
C GLY A 211 5.39 7.87 6.74
N LEU A 212 5.37 8.92 5.92
CA LEU A 212 4.42 10.01 6.07
C LEU A 212 2.98 9.59 5.79
N ASP A 213 2.76 8.78 4.75
CA ASP A 213 1.44 8.26 4.41
C ASP A 213 0.82 7.50 5.59
N SER A 214 1.60 6.63 6.26
CA SER A 214 1.15 5.89 7.45
C SER A 214 0.91 6.81 8.65
N THR A 215 1.83 7.75 8.92
CA THR A 215 1.74 8.65 10.09
C THR A 215 0.52 9.58 9.98
N LEU A 216 0.26 10.11 8.79
CA LEU A 216 -0.94 10.91 8.53
C LEU A 216 -2.22 10.07 8.57
N TYR A 217 -2.19 8.84 8.05
CA TYR A 217 -3.33 7.94 8.10
C TYR A 217 -3.72 7.57 9.54
N GLU A 218 -2.74 7.28 10.41
CA GLU A 218 -2.96 7.02 11.83
C GLU A 218 -3.51 8.27 12.54
N SER A 219 -3.08 9.46 12.13
CA SER A 219 -3.51 10.75 12.67
C SER A 219 -4.81 11.28 12.07
N ARG A 220 -5.46 10.53 11.17
CA ARG A 220 -6.59 11.02 10.34
C ARG A 220 -7.75 11.59 11.16
N SER A 221 -8.10 10.96 12.29
CA SER A 221 -9.24 11.40 13.11
C SER A 221 -8.93 12.73 13.80
N THR A 222 -7.70 12.89 14.29
CA THR A 222 -7.21 14.15 14.87
C THR A 222 -7.17 15.25 13.81
N LEU A 223 -6.68 14.95 12.61
CA LEU A 223 -6.67 15.91 11.49
C LEU A 223 -8.09 16.30 11.06
N GLN A 224 -9.02 15.35 10.97
CA GLN A 224 -10.43 15.62 10.68
C GLN A 224 -11.11 16.47 11.74
N SER A 225 -10.73 16.32 13.01
CA SER A 225 -11.28 17.13 14.09
C SER A 225 -10.98 18.63 13.97
N CYS A 226 -10.03 19.01 13.09
CA CYS A 226 -9.78 20.40 12.75
C CYS A 226 -10.91 21.05 11.94
N LEU A 227 -11.81 20.28 11.33
CA LEU A 227 -13.01 20.79 10.67
C LEU A 227 -14.17 20.82 11.67
N GLN A 228 -14.73 22.01 11.95
CA GLN A 228 -15.84 22.14 12.91
C GLN A 228 -17.19 21.78 12.29
N SER A 229 -17.34 22.00 10.99
CA SER A 229 -18.54 21.81 10.18
C SER A 229 -18.28 20.87 9.01
N PRO A 230 -19.33 20.29 8.41
CA PRO A 230 -19.20 19.56 7.14
C PRO A 230 -18.64 20.46 6.06
N GLY A 231 -17.66 19.96 5.31
CA GLY A 231 -16.94 20.78 4.34
C GLY A 231 -15.68 20.11 3.81
N GLU A 232 -14.99 20.83 2.93
CA GLU A 232 -13.71 20.41 2.35
C GLU A 232 -12.74 21.59 2.39
N VAL A 233 -11.52 21.34 2.87
CA VAL A 233 -10.42 22.31 2.91
C VAL A 233 -9.16 21.66 2.36
N THR A 234 -8.52 22.32 1.39
CA THR A 234 -7.20 21.89 0.89
C THR A 234 -6.11 22.88 1.29
N LEU A 235 -5.08 22.38 1.95
CA LEU A 235 -3.92 23.13 2.42
C LEU A 235 -2.66 22.66 1.72
N ASP A 236 -1.82 23.60 1.29
CA ASP A 236 -0.43 23.33 0.95
C ASP A 236 0.38 23.47 2.24
N LEU A 237 1.15 22.43 2.56
CA LEU A 237 1.88 22.30 3.81
C LEU A 237 3.36 22.14 3.53
N ALA A 238 4.18 22.86 4.29
CA ALA A 238 5.64 22.73 4.27
C ALA A 238 6.20 22.72 5.69
N TRP A 239 7.08 21.76 5.99
CA TRP A 239 7.79 21.68 7.27
C TRP A 239 9.11 20.94 7.13
N THR A 240 9.92 20.95 8.20
CA THR A 240 11.15 20.16 8.28
C THR A 240 11.01 19.11 9.38
N ILE A 241 11.47 17.90 9.08
CA ILE A 241 11.63 16.81 10.04
C ILE A 241 13.11 16.74 10.39
N SER A 242 13.45 16.81 11.67
CA SER A 242 14.82 16.71 12.16
C SER A 242 15.38 15.29 11.99
N GLU A 243 16.69 15.14 12.18
CA GLU A 243 17.36 13.83 12.16
C GLU A 243 16.77 12.82 13.17
N VAL A 244 16.18 13.31 14.27
CA VAL A 244 15.55 12.48 15.31
C VAL A 244 14.03 12.34 15.13
N GLY A 245 13.47 12.82 14.03
CA GLY A 245 12.05 12.67 13.74
C GLY A 245 11.13 13.62 14.53
N THR A 246 11.62 14.82 14.86
CA THR A 246 10.78 15.90 15.40
C THR A 246 10.47 16.94 14.33
N THR A 247 9.31 17.59 14.43
CA THR A 247 8.90 18.62 13.46
C THR A 247 9.25 20.02 13.96
N SER A 248 9.79 20.85 13.07
CA SER A 248 9.97 22.28 13.29
C SER A 248 8.68 23.06 13.04
N GLU A 249 8.77 24.37 12.81
CA GLU A 249 7.65 25.17 12.34
C GLU A 249 6.99 24.57 11.09
N VAL A 250 5.64 24.54 11.09
CA VAL A 250 4.81 24.05 9.99
C VAL A 250 4.16 25.26 9.34
N GLN A 251 4.49 25.47 8.07
CA GLN A 251 3.83 26.46 7.23
C GLN A 251 2.63 25.79 6.58
N ALA A 252 1.45 26.36 6.79
CA ALA A 252 0.22 25.92 6.16
C ALA A 252 -0.37 27.09 5.38
N THR A 253 -0.58 26.94 4.08
CA THR A 253 -1.21 27.93 3.21
C THR A 253 -2.46 27.35 2.55
N PRO A 254 -3.52 28.12 2.33
CA PRO A 254 -4.69 27.62 1.61
C PRO A 254 -4.31 27.34 0.16
N ALA A 255 -4.58 26.12 -0.33
CA ALA A 255 -4.28 25.77 -1.71
C ALA A 255 -5.43 26.17 -2.63
N LYS A 256 -6.64 25.60 -2.40
CA LYS A 256 -7.92 25.82 -3.11
C LYS A 256 -9.08 25.33 -2.23
N ASN A 257 -10.31 25.72 -2.56
CA ASN A 257 -11.58 25.27 -1.95
C ASN A 257 -11.64 25.41 -0.41
N HIS A 258 -12.37 26.42 0.06
CA HIS A 258 -12.67 26.63 1.48
C HIS A 258 -14.16 26.89 1.63
N LEU A 259 -14.97 25.85 1.44
CA LEU A 259 -16.41 25.97 1.61
C LEU A 259 -16.76 25.83 3.10
N GLY A 260 -17.24 26.91 3.70
CA GLY A 260 -17.96 26.87 4.98
C GLY A 260 -17.13 26.96 6.28
N GLU A 261 -15.80 27.08 6.22
CA GLU A 261 -14.93 27.10 7.42
C GLU A 261 -13.94 28.28 7.44
N PRO A 262 -13.63 28.86 8.63
CA PRO A 262 -12.53 29.79 8.79
C PRO A 262 -11.18 29.09 8.55
N VAL A 263 -10.60 29.27 7.38
CA VAL A 263 -9.37 28.56 6.96
C VAL A 263 -8.21 28.77 7.94
N ALA A 264 -8.13 29.95 8.58
CA ALA A 264 -7.10 30.27 9.57
C ALA A 264 -7.13 29.33 10.79
N ASP A 265 -8.31 28.97 11.28
CA ASP A 265 -8.46 28.06 12.42
C ASP A 265 -8.06 26.64 12.04
N VAL A 266 -8.43 26.20 10.83
CA VAL A 266 -8.03 24.91 10.28
C VAL A 266 -6.51 24.85 10.09
N GLN A 267 -5.88 25.89 9.52
CA GLN A 267 -4.43 25.98 9.38
C GLN A 267 -3.71 25.89 10.73
N ALA A 268 -4.17 26.67 11.72
CA ALA A 268 -3.59 26.66 13.06
C ALA A 268 -3.75 25.30 13.75
N CYS A 269 -4.90 24.64 13.59
CA CYS A 269 -5.16 23.31 14.11
C CYS A 269 -4.24 22.27 13.45
N VAL A 270 -4.22 22.20 12.12
CA VAL A 270 -3.37 21.25 11.36
C VAL A 270 -1.90 21.46 11.70
N GLY A 271 -1.42 22.71 11.72
CA GLY A 271 -0.05 23.02 12.10
C GLY A 271 0.29 22.63 13.54
N ARG A 272 -0.67 22.63 14.46
CA ARG A 272 -0.47 22.11 15.82
C ARG A 272 -0.41 20.59 15.86
N VAL A 273 -1.30 19.91 15.14
CA VAL A 273 -1.31 18.44 15.03
C VAL A 273 0.02 17.96 14.48
N LEU A 274 0.46 18.49 13.33
CA LEU A 274 1.69 18.07 12.66
C LEU A 274 2.95 18.32 13.50
N ARG A 275 3.02 19.43 14.26
CA ARG A 275 4.11 19.68 15.22
C ARG A 275 4.14 18.69 16.38
N GLY A 276 2.98 18.16 16.76
CA GLY A 276 2.86 17.16 17.82
C GLY A 276 3.12 15.72 17.34
N LEU A 277 3.23 15.50 16.03
CA LEU A 277 3.54 14.17 15.50
C LEU A 277 5.02 13.85 15.71
N ALA A 278 5.26 12.58 15.99
CA ALA A 278 6.58 12.02 16.06
C ALA A 278 6.82 11.21 14.79
N TRP A 279 8.00 11.36 14.20
CA TRP A 279 8.35 10.77 12.92
C TRP A 279 9.49 9.75 13.07
N PRO A 280 9.64 8.80 12.14
CA PRO A 280 10.88 8.04 12.02
C PRO A 280 12.08 8.98 11.85
N CYS A 281 13.27 8.54 12.25
CA CYS A 281 14.49 9.26 11.90
C CYS A 281 14.62 9.31 10.37
N THR A 282 15.20 10.38 9.85
CA THR A 282 15.56 10.44 8.44
C THR A 282 16.68 9.46 8.15
N ARG A 283 16.61 8.77 7.01
CA ARG A 283 17.63 7.75 6.66
C ARG A 283 19.01 8.36 6.47
N SER A 284 19.07 9.58 5.94
CA SER A 284 20.30 10.34 5.73
C SER A 284 20.96 10.83 7.02
N GLY A 285 20.23 10.81 8.16
CA GLY A 285 20.66 11.50 9.38
C GLY A 285 20.74 13.01 9.22
N GLN A 286 20.09 13.57 8.20
CA GLN A 286 20.00 15.02 7.96
C GLN A 286 18.54 15.46 8.03
N PRO A 287 18.25 16.73 8.38
CA PRO A 287 16.89 17.24 8.34
C PRO A 287 16.28 17.11 6.94
N GLU A 288 15.02 16.71 6.87
CA GLU A 288 14.28 16.52 5.62
C GLU A 288 13.16 17.54 5.46
N GLN A 289 13.15 18.24 4.32
CA GLN A 289 12.06 19.15 3.97
C GLN A 289 10.92 18.36 3.35
N VAL A 290 9.72 18.57 3.90
CA VAL A 290 8.50 17.93 3.44
C VAL A 290 7.56 18.97 2.86
N ARG A 291 6.96 18.64 1.70
CA ARG A 291 5.91 19.44 1.07
C ARG A 291 4.78 18.54 0.59
N VAL A 292 3.58 18.76 1.12
CA VAL A 292 2.38 17.99 0.76
C VAL A 292 1.19 18.93 0.59
N GLN A 293 0.23 18.48 -0.21
CA GLN A 293 -1.10 19.06 -0.26
C GLN A 293 -2.04 18.12 0.50
N LEU A 294 -2.66 18.65 1.54
CA LEU A 294 -3.58 17.92 2.41
C LEU A 294 -4.99 18.40 2.16
N THR A 295 -5.87 17.49 1.73
CA THR A 295 -7.31 17.72 1.64
C THR A 295 -7.99 17.05 2.83
N LEU A 296 -8.69 17.85 3.63
CA LEU A 296 -9.53 17.40 4.74
C LEU A 296 -10.99 17.51 4.33
N ARG A 297 -11.78 16.48 4.66
CA ARG A 297 -13.22 16.42 4.40
C ARG A 297 -13.95 15.80 5.59
N ARG A 298 -15.09 16.40 5.96
CA ARG A 298 -15.97 15.94 7.04
C ARG A 298 -17.40 15.74 6.55
#